data_AF-A0A3E0RGX4-F1
#
_entry.id   AF-A0A3E0RGX4-F1
#
_cell.length_a   1.000
_cell.length_b   1.000
_cell.length_c   1.000
_cell.angle_alpha   90.00
_cell.angle_beta   90.00
_cell.angle_gamma   90.00
#
_symmetry.space_group_name_H-M   'P 1'
#
loop_
_entity.id
_entity.type
_entity.pdbx_description
1 polymer ?
#
loop_
_entity_poly.entity_id
_entity_poly.type
_entity_poly.pdbx_seq_one_letter_code
_entity_poly.pdbx_strand_id
1 'polypeptide(L)' 'MLKVTYKHWKSGALLEAIGTMPKPCNNGSSDRVVVKLPDGTYTDIIKTTIVRVEEWNPE' A
#
# COMPACT_ATOMS: atom_id res chain seq x y z
N MET A 1 6.57 7.43 7.45
CA MET A 1 6.09 6.71 6.23
C MET A 1 4.65 6.29 6.46
N LEU A 2 4.04 5.51 5.57
CA LEU A 2 2.71 4.93 5.77
C LEU A 2 2.81 3.41 5.80
N LYS A 3 1.94 2.78 6.58
CA LYS A 3 1.68 1.34 6.55
C LYS A 3 0.28 1.11 5.97
N VAL A 4 0.21 0.28 4.95
CA VAL A 4 -1.05 -0.16 4.34
C VAL A 4 -1.24 -1.63 4.66
N THR A 5 -2.28 -1.95 5.42
CA THR A 5 -2.69 -3.32 5.70
C THR A 5 -3.84 -3.68 4.76
N TYR A 6 -3.71 -4.78 4.02
CA TYR A 6 -4.68 -5.20 3.01
C TYR A 6 -4.81 -6.72 2.95
N LYS A 7 -5.95 -7.21 2.45
CA LYS A 7 -6.14 -8.63 2.16
C LYS A 7 -5.60 -8.96 0.78
N HIS A 8 -4.81 -10.02 0.66
CA HIS A 8 -4.41 -10.56 -0.62
C HIS A 8 -5.65 -11.10 -1.35
N TRP A 9 -5.89 -10.64 -2.59
CA TRP A 9 -7.14 -10.90 -3.31
C TRP A 9 -7.43 -12.39 -3.54
N LYS A 10 -6.39 -13.22 -3.68
CA LYS A 10 -6.54 -14.66 -3.97
C LYS A 10 -6.56 -15.52 -2.71
N SER A 11 -5.65 -15.26 -1.76
CA SER A 11 -5.49 -16.11 -0.57
C SER A 11 -6.25 -15.58 0.65
N GLY A 12 -6.71 -14.33 0.63
CA GLY A 12 -7.36 -13.68 1.76
C GLY A 12 -6.42 -13.31 2.92
N ALA A 13 -5.13 -13.67 2.83
CA ALA A 13 -4.14 -13.38 3.87
C ALA A 13 -3.96 -11.87 4.06
N LEU A 14 -3.74 -11.45 5.31
CA LEU A 14 -3.39 -10.06 5.61
C LEU A 14 -1.92 -9.81 5.29
N LEU A 15 -1.66 -8.76 4.52
CA LEU A 15 -0.35 -8.30 4.10
C LEU A 15 -0.15 -6.84 4.52
N GLU A 16 1.10 -6.43 4.60
CA GLU A 16 1.49 -5.09 5.02
C GLU A 16 2.49 -4.52 4.02
N ALA A 17 2.22 -3.32 3.51
CA ALA A 17 3.15 -2.55 2.70
C ALA A 17 3.53 -1.28 3.47
N ILE A 18 4.81 -1.17 3.81
CA ILE A 18 5.34 -0.03 4.56
C ILE A 18 6.21 0.79 3.64
N GLY A 19 5.80 2.02 3.34
CA GLY A 19 6.40 2.79 2.26
C GLY A 19 5.95 4.23 2.20
N THR A 20 6.21 4.85 1.06
CA THR A 20 5.62 6.12 0.66
C THR A 20 4.57 5.88 -0.42
N MET A 21 3.59 6.75 -0.57
CA MET A 21 2.66 6.73 -1.71
C MET A 21 3.01 7.88 -2.66
N PRO A 22 3.79 7.65 -3.73
CA PRO A 22 4.20 8.73 -4.62
C PRO A 22 2.99 9.32 -5.35
N LYS A 23 2.83 10.65 -5.28
CA LYS A 23 1.71 11.37 -5.92
C LYS A 23 1.57 11.09 -7.43
N PRO A 24 2.65 10.97 -8.23
CA PRO A 24 2.53 10.63 -9.65
C PRO A 24 1.86 9.28 -9.92
N CYS A 25 2.03 8.30 -9.03
CA CYS A 25 1.43 6.97 -9.16
C CYS A 25 0.04 6.88 -8.51
N ASN A 26 -0.32 7.86 -7.67
CA ASN A 26 -1.54 7.86 -6.85
C ASN A 26 -2.38 9.10 -7.14
N ASN A 27 -2.72 9.33 -8.40
CA ASN A 27 -3.51 10.49 -8.87
C ASN A 27 -5.03 10.29 -8.78
N GLY A 28 -5.48 9.17 -8.23
CA GLY A 28 -6.91 8.84 -8.06
C GLY A 28 -7.57 8.12 -9.24
N SER A 29 -6.92 7.99 -10.40
CA SER A 29 -7.55 7.41 -11.60
C SER A 29 -7.59 5.88 -11.64
N SER A 30 -6.75 5.20 -10.85
CA SER A 30 -6.69 3.73 -10.78
C SER A 30 -7.53 3.18 -9.63
N ASP A 31 -8.01 1.95 -9.77
CA ASP A 31 -8.58 1.12 -8.70
C ASP A 31 -7.51 0.65 -7.69
N ARG A 32 -6.23 0.93 -7.95
CA ARG A 32 -5.09 0.58 -7.11
C ARG A 32 -4.45 1.80 -6.47
N VAL A 33 -3.77 1.56 -5.36
CA VAL A 33 -2.76 2.46 -4.80
C VAL A 33 -1.38 1.84 -4.98
N VAL A 34 -0.38 2.68 -5.14
CA VAL A 34 1.02 2.26 -5.32
C VAL A 34 1.82 2.74 -4.12
N VAL A 35 2.44 1.78 -3.42
CA VAL A 35 3.35 2.03 -2.30
C VAL A 35 4.77 1.77 -2.80
N LYS A 36 5.68 2.75 -2.64
CA LYS A 36 7.11 2.59 -2.86
C LYS A 36 7.77 2.18 -1.54
N LEU A 37 8.36 0.99 -1.52
CA LEU A 37 9.04 0.42 -0.35
C LEU A 37 10.45 1.01 -0.16
N PRO A 38 11.07 0.88 1.03
CA PRO A 38 12.42 1.36 1.30
C PRO A 38 13.51 0.81 0.38
N ASP A 39 13.34 -0.43 -0.09
CA ASP A 39 14.26 -1.09 -1.03
C ASP A 39 14.15 -0.55 -2.48
N GLY A 40 13.27 0.43 -2.71
CA GLY A 40 13.05 1.05 -4.00
C GLY A 40 12.04 0.31 -4.88
N THR A 41 11.56 -0.86 -4.46
CA THR A 41 10.51 -1.59 -5.17
C THR A 41 9.13 -0.95 -4.98
N TYR A 42 8.19 -1.33 -5.84
CA TYR A 42 6.82 -0.85 -5.80
C TYR A 42 5.87 -2.01 -5.56
N THR A 43 4.89 -1.79 -4.70
CA THR A 43 3.76 -2.70 -4.48
C THR A 43 2.48 -1.98 -4.84
N ASP A 44 1.71 -2.54 -5.76
CA ASP A 44 0.36 -2.10 -6.07
C ASP A 44 -0.68 -2.89 -5.28
N ILE A 45 -1.68 -2.18 -4.76
CA ILE A 45 -2.69 -2.72 -3.85
C ILE A 45 -4.06 -2.29 -4.35
N ILE A 46 -4.96 -3.26 -4.52
CA ILE A 46 -6.35 -3.00 -4.91
C ILE A 46 -7.06 -2.27 -3.77
N LYS A 47 -7.64 -1.09 -4.05
CA LYS A 47 -8.26 -0.23 -3.03
C LYS A 47 -9.32 -0.93 -2.20
N THR A 48 -10.11 -1.81 -2.83
CA THR A 48 -11.18 -2.56 -2.16
C THR A 48 -10.69 -3.62 -1.19
N THR A 49 -9.41 -4.00 -1.24
CA THR A 49 -8.83 -4.97 -0.29
C THR A 49 -8.10 -4.32 0.88
N ILE A 50 -7.98 -2.98 0.89
CA ILE A 50 -7.36 -2.22 1.96
C ILE A 50 -8.24 -2.32 3.21
N VAL A 51 -7.62 -2.74 4.31
CA VAL A 51 -8.24 -2.80 5.64
C VAL A 51 -7.92 -1.54 6.42
N ARG A 52 -6.68 -1.06 6.35
CA ARG A 52 -6.21 0.10 7.11
C ARG A 52 -5.06 0.81 6.42
N VAL A 53 -5.02 2.14 6.56
CA VAL A 53 -3.87 2.98 6.22
C VAL A 53 -3.55 3.81 7.47
N GLU A 54 -2.30 3.77 7.90
CA GLU A 54 -1.85 4.50 9.09
C GLU A 54 -0.45 5.06 8.91
N GLU A 55 -0.14 6.13 9.66
CA GLU A 55 1.23 6.61 9.76
C GLU A 55 2.10 5.53 10.40
N TRP A 56 3.28 5.33 9.84
CA TRP A 56 4.27 4.39 10.35
C TRP A 56 5.56 5.11 10.64
N ASN A 57 6.01 4.96 11.88
CA ASN A 57 7.27 5.46 12.39
C ASN A 57 8.05 4.27 12.98
N PRO A 58 9.25 3.96 12.46
CA PRO A 58 10.15 3.02 13.10
C PRO A 58 10.82 3.76 14.26
N GLU A 59 10.42 3.47 15.49
CA GLU A 59 11.21 3.84 16.68
C GLU A 59 12.54 3.08 16.72
#